data_AF-A0A239N945-F1
#
_entry.id   AF-A0A239N945-F1
#
_cell.length_a   1.000
_cell.length_b   1.000
_cell.length_c   1.000
_cell.angle_alpha   90.00
_cell.angle_beta   90.00
_cell.angle_gamma   90.00
#
_symmetry.space_group_name_H-M   'P 1'
#
loop_
_entity.id
_entity.type
_entity.pdbx_description
1 polymer ?
#
loop_
_entity_poly.entity_id
_entity_poly.type
_entity_poly.pdbx_seq_one_letter_code
_entity_poly.pdbx_strand_id
1 'polypeptide(L)'
;MRKLLLGLMLLAPIEAASAASVQVEANTVLRLPVKGESLSLERVRVAEGGALLIPSRVKVLRIDELDLQKNARLGVFPGEQPLRIEVLHGTLADGSVIAAQGASGSFHRPASPGRTLTLRLQDVQVENLMVDVRGGVGAPGYDGLDGASARSGGCLWGGAQQGGDGQDAGDGQTGGAGGVVRLEVPRQFPVEQVKVRLEGGAGGAPGKPGKAGARSGEKGCLLYSVDGGKAGHDGGAGKPGPSGAQGRLDVVRF
;
A
#
# COMPACT_ATOMS: atom_id res chain seq x y z
N MET A 1 -50.92 -43.46 30.70
CA MET A 1 -50.11 -42.54 31.53
C MET A 1 -48.72 -43.16 31.61
N ARG A 2 -47.76 -42.76 30.74
CA ARG A 2 -46.93 -41.55 30.82
C ARG A 2 -45.82 -41.73 31.88
N LYS A 3 -44.62 -42.08 31.40
CA LYS A 3 -43.26 -41.84 31.94
C LYS A 3 -42.29 -42.90 31.36
N LEU A 4 -41.07 -42.64 30.89
CA LEU A 4 -40.33 -41.43 30.48
C LEU A 4 -39.02 -42.02 29.86
N LEU A 5 -38.91 -42.06 28.53
CA LEU A 5 -37.84 -41.38 27.77
C LEU A 5 -36.41 -41.59 28.31
N LEU A 6 -35.77 -42.70 27.91
CA LEU A 6 -34.31 -42.84 27.82
C LEU A 6 -33.93 -42.98 26.35
N GLY A 7 -32.97 -42.17 25.87
CA GLY A 7 -32.33 -42.35 24.57
C GLY A 7 -32.16 -41.09 23.74
N LEU A 8 -31.51 -40.06 24.29
CA LEU A 8 -31.05 -38.90 23.51
C LEU A 8 -29.63 -38.50 23.98
N MET A 9 -28.64 -39.25 23.51
CA MET A 9 -27.24 -38.85 23.53
C MET A 9 -26.51 -39.56 22.40
N LEU A 10 -26.45 -38.91 21.23
CA LEU A 10 -25.44 -39.11 20.17
C LEU A 10 -25.72 -38.14 19.00
N LEU A 11 -25.68 -36.85 19.30
CA LEU A 11 -25.51 -35.79 18.30
C LEU A 11 -24.51 -34.80 18.87
N ALA A 12 -23.27 -35.26 19.06
CA ALA A 12 -22.15 -34.34 19.03
C ALA A 12 -21.97 -33.96 17.55
N PRO A 13 -22.18 -32.69 17.15
CA PRO A 13 -21.65 -32.26 15.88
C PRO A 13 -20.14 -32.37 16.05
N ILE A 14 -19.55 -33.32 15.33
CA ILE A 14 -18.17 -33.23 14.92
C ILE A 14 -18.13 -31.97 14.06
N GLU A 15 -17.96 -30.80 14.70
CA GLU A 15 -17.33 -29.68 14.02
C GLU A 15 -15.95 -30.19 13.68
N ALA A 16 -15.87 -30.79 12.50
CA ALA A 16 -14.62 -31.08 11.85
C ALA A 16 -13.83 -29.79 11.92
N ALA A 17 -12.83 -29.78 12.79
CA ALA A 17 -11.70 -28.91 12.68
C ALA A 17 -11.33 -28.93 11.20
N SER A 18 -11.64 -27.84 10.50
CA SER A 18 -11.09 -27.65 9.18
C SER A 18 -9.60 -27.53 9.41
N ALA A 19 -8.91 -28.66 9.32
CA ALA A 19 -7.50 -28.78 9.06
C ALA A 19 -7.26 -28.01 7.76
N ALA A 20 -7.16 -26.68 7.89
CA ALA A 20 -7.16 -25.78 6.75
C ALA A 20 -5.75 -25.81 6.18
N SER A 21 -5.44 -26.87 5.43
CA SER A 21 -4.25 -26.93 4.60
C SER A 21 -4.41 -25.96 3.44
N VAL A 22 -3.48 -25.04 3.28
CA VAL A 22 -3.47 -24.06 2.20
C VAL A 22 -2.30 -24.38 1.28
N GLN A 23 -2.60 -24.66 0.03
CA GLN A 23 -1.59 -24.89 -1.00
C GLN A 23 -1.75 -23.85 -2.11
N VAL A 24 -0.65 -23.19 -2.43
CA VAL A 24 -0.55 -22.22 -3.52
C VAL A 24 0.35 -22.81 -4.59
N GLU A 25 -0.17 -22.91 -5.81
CA GLU A 25 0.54 -23.47 -6.95
C GLU A 25 1.63 -22.51 -7.46
N ALA A 26 2.59 -23.05 -8.20
CA ALA A 26 3.75 -22.30 -8.66
C ALA A 26 3.34 -21.11 -9.53
N ASN A 27 3.94 -19.94 -9.29
CA ASN A 27 3.62 -18.68 -9.98
C ASN A 27 2.13 -18.26 -9.90
N THR A 28 1.37 -18.79 -8.95
CA THR A 28 -0.03 -18.39 -8.73
C THR A 28 -0.19 -17.54 -7.49
N VAL A 29 -1.32 -16.84 -7.39
CA VAL A 29 -1.66 -16.01 -6.24
C VAL A 29 -2.93 -16.54 -5.60
N LEU A 30 -2.87 -16.87 -4.31
CA LEU A 30 -4.02 -17.26 -3.52
C LEU A 30 -4.29 -16.20 -2.45
N ARG A 31 -5.54 -15.75 -2.32
CA ARG A 31 -5.96 -14.90 -1.20
C ARG A 31 -6.67 -15.74 -0.15
N LEU A 32 -6.25 -15.62 1.10
CA LEU A 32 -6.89 -16.35 2.20
C LEU A 32 -8.37 -15.96 2.32
N PRO A 33 -9.30 -16.93 2.30
CA PRO A 33 -10.71 -16.67 2.52
C PRO A 33 -10.97 -16.52 4.01
N VAL A 34 -11.03 -15.29 4.52
CA VAL A 34 -11.20 -15.03 5.96
C VAL A 34 -12.53 -14.37 6.27
N LYS A 35 -13.25 -14.93 7.25
CA LYS A 35 -14.45 -14.32 7.84
C LYS A 35 -14.16 -13.65 9.19
N GLY A 36 -13.09 -14.05 9.88
CA GLY A 36 -12.68 -13.55 11.21
C GLY A 36 -11.34 -12.80 11.23
N GLU A 37 -10.90 -12.46 12.45
CA GLU A 37 -9.65 -11.72 12.71
C GLU A 37 -8.48 -12.66 13.13
N SER A 38 -8.78 -13.88 13.57
CA SER A 38 -7.79 -14.89 13.93
C SER A 38 -7.96 -16.10 13.01
N LEU A 39 -6.84 -16.62 12.52
CA LEU A 39 -6.80 -17.80 11.66
C LEU A 39 -5.72 -18.76 12.16
N SER A 40 -6.04 -20.04 12.24
CA SER A 40 -5.09 -21.12 12.51
C SER A 40 -5.09 -22.06 11.31
N LEU A 41 -3.92 -22.32 10.74
CA LEU A 41 -3.70 -23.18 9.59
C LEU A 41 -2.70 -24.27 10.00
N GLU A 42 -3.02 -25.52 9.71
CA GLU A 42 -2.12 -26.63 10.04
C GLU A 42 -0.91 -26.66 9.09
N ARG A 43 -1.16 -26.52 7.78
CA ARG A 43 -0.10 -26.58 6.78
C ARG A 43 -0.30 -25.53 5.71
N VAL A 44 0.73 -24.72 5.48
CA VAL A 44 0.76 -23.73 4.42
C VAL A 44 1.95 -24.03 3.52
N ARG A 45 1.67 -24.40 2.27
CA ARG A 45 2.70 -24.56 1.24
C ARG A 45 2.49 -23.53 0.15
N VAL A 46 3.53 -22.75 -0.13
CA VAL A 46 3.56 -21.82 -1.26
C VAL A 46 4.65 -22.29 -2.19
N ALA A 47 4.25 -22.80 -3.36
CA ALA A 47 5.17 -23.29 -4.35
C ALA A 47 6.04 -22.17 -4.96
N GLU A 48 7.06 -22.56 -5.73
CA GLU A 48 8.03 -21.64 -6.32
C GLU A 48 7.36 -20.45 -7.04
N GLY A 49 7.79 -19.24 -6.68
CA GLY A 49 7.25 -17.99 -7.24
C GLY A 49 5.78 -17.71 -6.91
N GLY A 50 5.12 -18.56 -6.13
CA GLY A 50 3.73 -18.38 -5.69
C GLY A 50 3.60 -17.27 -4.65
N ALA A 51 2.38 -16.77 -4.46
CA ALA A 51 2.07 -15.76 -3.45
C ALA A 51 0.80 -16.07 -2.66
N LEU A 52 0.89 -16.09 -1.34
CA LEU A 52 -0.25 -16.14 -0.43
C LEU A 52 -0.55 -14.75 0.10
N LEU A 53 -1.77 -14.27 -0.10
CA LEU A 53 -2.22 -12.95 0.35
C LEU A 53 -3.06 -13.04 1.62
N ILE A 54 -2.61 -12.35 2.67
CA ILE A 54 -3.23 -12.22 3.98
C ILE A 54 -4.05 -10.91 4.02
N PRO A 55 -5.38 -10.98 4.14
CA PRO A 55 -6.23 -9.79 4.19
C PRO A 55 -5.96 -8.89 5.42
N SER A 56 -6.23 -7.60 5.29
CA SER A 56 -5.95 -6.58 6.32
C SER A 56 -6.72 -6.78 7.63
N ARG A 57 -7.85 -7.51 7.58
CA ARG A 57 -8.66 -7.86 8.77
C ARG A 57 -7.99 -8.88 9.69
N VAL A 58 -7.09 -9.72 9.16
CA VAL A 58 -6.41 -10.73 9.98
C VAL A 58 -5.45 -10.03 10.92
N LYS A 59 -5.61 -10.24 12.23
CA LYS A 59 -4.74 -9.74 13.30
C LYS A 59 -3.79 -10.82 13.80
N VAL A 60 -4.23 -12.08 13.79
CA VAL A 60 -3.44 -13.23 14.24
C VAL A 60 -3.53 -14.34 13.21
N LEU A 61 -2.37 -14.80 12.75
CA LEU A 61 -2.22 -15.94 11.86
C LEU A 61 -1.28 -16.95 12.52
N ARG A 62 -1.81 -18.12 12.87
CA ARG A 62 -1.03 -19.25 13.39
C ARG A 62 -0.87 -20.28 12.30
N ILE A 63 0.36 -20.75 12.11
CA ILE A 63 0.72 -21.74 11.11
C ILE A 63 1.55 -22.81 11.80
N ASP A 64 1.07 -24.05 11.78
CA ASP A 64 1.82 -25.14 12.41
C ASP A 64 3.01 -25.55 11.53
N GLU A 65 2.79 -25.73 10.22
CA GLU A 65 3.83 -26.02 9.22
C GLU A 65 3.80 -25.00 8.07
N LEU A 66 4.88 -24.25 7.87
CA LEU A 66 5.05 -23.29 6.77
C LEU A 66 6.17 -23.73 5.81
N ASP A 67 5.84 -23.93 4.54
CA ASP A 67 6.79 -24.26 3.47
C ASP A 67 6.72 -23.17 2.39
N LEU A 68 7.66 -22.23 2.43
CA LEU A 68 7.87 -21.25 1.37
C LEU A 68 9.00 -21.74 0.48
N GLN A 69 8.66 -22.14 -0.74
CA GLN A 69 9.64 -22.52 -1.74
C GLN A 69 10.37 -21.30 -2.32
N LYS A 70 11.29 -21.56 -3.24
CA LYS A 70 12.14 -20.52 -3.83
C LYS A 70 11.31 -19.35 -4.37
N ASN A 71 11.69 -18.12 -4.03
CA ASN A 71 10.99 -16.89 -4.44
C ASN A 71 9.51 -16.81 -4.04
N ALA A 72 9.02 -17.67 -3.14
CA ALA A 72 7.64 -17.64 -2.67
C ALA A 72 7.37 -16.42 -1.79
N ARG A 73 6.11 -15.95 -1.77
CA ARG A 73 5.75 -14.68 -1.15
C ARG A 73 4.57 -14.83 -0.19
N LEU A 74 4.70 -14.26 1.00
CA LEU A 74 3.59 -13.95 1.89
C LEU A 74 3.30 -12.45 1.79
N GLY A 75 2.26 -12.09 1.05
CA GLY A 75 1.81 -10.71 0.93
C GLY A 75 0.75 -10.38 1.98
N VAL A 76 0.95 -9.31 2.73
CA VAL A 76 -0.01 -8.80 3.72
C VAL A 76 -0.62 -7.54 3.15
N PHE A 77 -1.95 -7.51 3.08
CA PHE A 77 -2.66 -6.31 2.65
C PHE A 77 -2.41 -5.16 3.65
N PRO A 78 -2.27 -3.91 3.15
CA PRO A 78 -2.12 -2.73 3.98
C PRO A 78 -3.25 -2.63 5.02
N GLY A 79 -2.91 -2.25 6.25
CA GLY A 79 -3.88 -2.11 7.33
C GLY A 79 -3.28 -1.45 8.57
N GLU A 80 -4.14 -0.78 9.33
CA GLU A 80 -3.76 -0.02 10.54
C GLU A 80 -3.46 -0.93 11.74
N GLN A 81 -4.14 -2.08 11.80
CA GLN A 81 -4.02 -2.98 12.95
C GLN A 81 -2.75 -3.84 12.85
N PRO A 82 -2.04 -4.08 13.96
CA PRO A 82 -0.89 -4.97 13.94
C PRO A 82 -1.27 -6.39 13.51
N LEU A 83 -0.37 -7.07 12.82
CA LEU A 83 -0.48 -8.48 12.46
C LEU A 83 0.57 -9.29 13.22
N ARG A 84 0.13 -10.37 13.86
CA ARG A 84 1.01 -11.38 14.45
C ARG A 84 0.95 -12.65 13.61
N ILE A 85 2.09 -13.09 13.10
CA ILE A 85 2.26 -14.36 12.41
C ILE A 85 3.09 -15.26 13.31
N GLU A 86 2.52 -16.39 13.70
CA GLU A 86 3.18 -17.41 14.51
C GLU A 86 3.39 -18.65 13.64
N VAL A 87 4.64 -19.06 13.49
CA VAL A 87 5.04 -20.25 12.74
C VAL A 87 5.70 -21.21 13.72
N LEU A 88 5.13 -22.41 13.88
CA LEU A 88 5.71 -23.43 14.75
C LEU A 88 6.87 -24.12 14.05
N HIS A 89 6.63 -24.71 12.90
CA HIS A 89 7.64 -25.39 12.08
C HIS A 89 7.66 -24.82 10.67
N GLY A 90 8.82 -24.77 10.01
CA GLY A 90 8.82 -24.41 8.60
C GLY A 90 10.17 -24.30 7.91
N THR A 91 10.10 -24.16 6.60
CA THR A 91 11.25 -23.94 5.72
C THR A 91 10.96 -22.73 4.84
N LEU A 92 11.87 -21.76 4.88
CA LEU A 92 11.84 -20.55 4.07
C LEU A 92 13.05 -20.59 3.12
N ALA A 93 12.82 -21.10 1.92
CA ALA A 93 13.85 -21.26 0.91
C ALA A 93 14.37 -19.91 0.40
N ASP A 94 15.48 -19.95 -0.34
CA ASP A 94 16.11 -18.79 -0.96
C ASP A 94 15.12 -17.86 -1.70
N GLY A 95 15.27 -16.56 -1.45
CA GLY A 95 14.47 -15.52 -2.08
C GLY A 95 13.03 -15.38 -1.54
N SER A 96 12.68 -16.10 -0.47
CA SER A 96 11.36 -15.97 0.17
C SER A 96 11.11 -14.55 0.67
N VAL A 97 9.90 -14.04 0.50
CA VAL A 97 9.53 -12.67 0.88
C VAL A 97 8.29 -12.64 1.77
N ILE A 98 8.36 -11.92 2.89
CA ILE A 98 7.19 -11.51 3.67
C ILE A 98 7.02 -9.99 3.47
N ALA A 99 5.97 -9.59 2.76
CA ALA A 99 5.73 -8.20 2.40
C ALA A 99 4.49 -7.66 3.13
N ALA A 100 4.65 -6.58 3.89
CA ALA A 100 3.57 -5.89 4.62
C ALA A 100 3.63 -4.37 4.39
N GLN A 101 3.81 -3.99 3.12
CA GLN A 101 3.97 -2.61 2.68
C GLN A 101 2.70 -1.77 2.89
N GLY A 102 2.91 -0.47 3.05
CA GLY A 102 1.83 0.51 3.04
C GLY A 102 1.23 0.71 1.65
N ALA A 103 -0.04 1.12 1.60
CA ALA A 103 -0.71 1.54 0.38
C ALA A 103 -0.20 2.90 -0.08
N SER A 104 0.04 3.04 -1.39
CA SER A 104 0.33 4.35 -1.99
C SER A 104 -0.85 5.31 -1.82
N GLY A 105 -0.53 6.58 -1.62
CA GLY A 105 -1.48 7.67 -1.57
C GLY A 105 -2.15 7.93 -2.92
N SER A 106 -3.31 8.53 -2.85
CA SER A 106 -4.11 9.03 -3.96
C SER A 106 -4.69 10.40 -3.58
N PHE A 107 -5.31 11.07 -4.54
CA PHE A 107 -6.00 12.35 -4.29
C PHE A 107 -7.10 12.26 -3.21
N HIS A 108 -7.64 11.08 -2.94
CA HIS A 108 -8.69 10.87 -1.95
C HIS A 108 -8.22 10.27 -0.62
N ARG A 109 -7.02 9.66 -0.60
CA ARG A 109 -6.50 8.95 0.57
C ARG A 109 -4.99 9.15 0.68
N PRO A 110 -4.48 9.52 1.86
CA PRO A 110 -3.05 9.62 2.08
C PRO A 110 -2.39 8.24 1.96
N ALA A 111 -1.06 8.25 1.81
CA ALA A 111 -0.28 7.03 1.87
C ALA A 111 -0.40 6.38 3.25
N SER A 112 -0.55 5.05 3.30
CA SER A 112 -0.59 4.33 4.57
C SER A 112 0.82 3.97 5.04
N PRO A 113 1.04 3.83 6.35
CA PRO A 113 2.29 3.29 6.86
C PRO A 113 2.44 1.81 6.49
N GLY A 114 3.68 1.32 6.55
CA GLY A 114 3.97 -0.11 6.59
C GLY A 114 3.33 -0.74 7.82
N ARG A 115 2.73 -1.92 7.66
CA ARG A 115 1.92 -2.53 8.71
C ARG A 115 2.81 -3.08 9.82
N THR A 116 2.47 -2.80 11.08
CA THR A 116 3.21 -3.37 12.23
C THR A 116 3.08 -4.90 12.23
N LEU A 117 4.22 -5.58 12.22
CA LEU A 117 4.32 -7.03 12.03
C LEU A 117 5.08 -7.66 13.19
N THR A 118 4.46 -8.62 13.87
CA THR A 118 5.15 -9.51 14.82
C THR A 118 5.31 -10.88 14.17
N LEU A 119 6.55 -11.29 13.92
CA LEU A 119 6.89 -12.59 13.37
C LEU A 119 7.47 -13.45 14.49
N ARG A 120 6.74 -14.49 14.88
CA ARG A 120 7.24 -15.49 15.84
C ARG A 120 7.55 -16.77 15.09
N LEU A 121 8.84 -17.11 14.95
CA LEU A 121 9.30 -18.30 14.27
C LEU A 121 9.93 -19.22 15.32
N GLN A 122 9.40 -20.43 15.53
CA GLN A 122 9.87 -21.32 16.60
C GLN A 122 10.91 -22.32 16.10
N ASP A 123 10.57 -23.14 15.12
CA ASP A 123 11.45 -24.15 14.53
C ASP A 123 11.44 -23.98 13.01
N VAL A 124 12.01 -22.86 12.56
CA VAL A 124 11.99 -22.44 11.16
C VAL A 124 13.40 -22.39 10.62
N GLN A 125 13.63 -23.12 9.54
CA GLN A 125 14.83 -23.03 8.73
C GLN A 125 14.66 -21.90 7.72
N VAL A 126 15.66 -21.03 7.63
CA VAL A 126 15.70 -19.92 6.68
C VAL A 126 17.01 -20.00 5.90
N GLU A 127 16.98 -19.62 4.63
CA GLU A 127 18.17 -19.45 3.79
C GLU A 127 18.42 -17.97 3.44
N ASN A 128 17.44 -17.32 2.81
CA ASN A 128 17.48 -15.89 2.50
C ASN A 128 16.04 -15.34 2.55
N LEU A 129 15.65 -14.81 3.70
CA LEU A 129 14.33 -14.22 3.91
C LEU A 129 14.40 -12.70 3.76
N MET A 130 13.49 -12.14 2.98
CA MET A 130 13.29 -10.71 2.86
C MET A 130 11.99 -10.29 3.57
N VAL A 131 12.07 -9.47 4.60
CA VAL A 131 10.91 -8.88 5.28
C VAL A 131 10.77 -7.42 4.82
N ASP A 132 9.78 -7.12 3.98
CA ASP A 132 9.57 -5.80 3.38
C ASP A 132 8.33 -5.13 3.99
N VAL A 133 8.55 -4.13 4.85
CA VAL A 133 7.51 -3.37 5.57
C VAL A 133 7.69 -1.88 5.34
N ARG A 134 7.94 -1.51 4.08
CA ARG A 134 8.09 -0.11 3.66
C ARG A 134 6.78 0.66 3.71
N GLY A 135 6.88 1.98 3.89
CA GLY A 135 5.74 2.89 3.80
C GLY A 135 5.26 3.10 2.36
N GLY A 136 3.98 3.45 2.19
CA GLY A 136 3.42 3.77 0.88
C GLY A 136 3.93 5.10 0.32
N VAL A 137 3.99 5.23 -1.01
CA VAL A 137 4.41 6.48 -1.67
C VAL A 137 3.33 7.56 -1.51
N GLY A 138 3.72 8.78 -1.18
CA GLY A 138 2.80 9.93 -1.05
C GLY A 138 2.02 10.22 -2.33
N ALA A 139 0.80 10.75 -2.18
CA ALA A 139 -0.01 11.14 -3.34
C ALA A 139 0.63 12.34 -4.07
N PRO A 140 0.55 12.40 -5.41
CA PRO A 140 1.01 13.56 -6.15
C PRO A 140 0.17 14.80 -5.83
N GLY A 141 0.78 15.97 -6.00
CA GLY A 141 0.08 17.25 -5.96
C GLY A 141 -0.87 17.42 -7.15
N TYR A 142 -1.83 18.33 -7.03
CA TYR A 142 -2.74 18.65 -8.13
C TYR A 142 -2.06 19.53 -9.17
N ASP A 143 -2.31 19.24 -10.44
CA ASP A 143 -1.90 20.13 -11.52
C ASP A 143 -2.79 21.39 -11.51
N GLY A 144 -2.17 22.55 -11.68
CA GLY A 144 -2.86 23.82 -11.83
C GLY A 144 -3.59 23.89 -13.16
N LEU A 145 -4.77 24.50 -13.18
CA LEU A 145 -5.53 24.72 -14.40
C LEU A 145 -4.93 25.87 -15.22
N ASP A 146 -4.92 25.69 -16.54
CA ASP A 146 -4.47 26.73 -17.47
C ASP A 146 -5.46 27.91 -17.47
N GLY A 147 -4.90 29.11 -17.56
CA GLY A 147 -5.64 30.34 -17.69
C GLY A 147 -6.35 30.44 -19.04
N ALA A 148 -7.54 31.05 -19.05
CA ALA A 148 -8.28 31.28 -20.29
C ALA A 148 -7.55 32.30 -21.18
N SER A 149 -7.49 32.06 -22.49
CA SER A 149 -6.87 33.01 -23.43
C SER A 149 -7.57 34.36 -23.42
N ALA A 150 -6.78 35.41 -23.60
CA ALA A 150 -7.25 36.78 -23.75
C ALA A 150 -8.14 36.92 -24.99
N ARG A 151 -8.97 37.97 -25.01
CA ARG A 151 -9.85 38.30 -26.14
C ARG A 151 -9.58 39.72 -26.62
N SER A 152 -9.50 39.89 -27.93
CA SER A 152 -9.42 41.22 -28.55
C SER A 152 -10.76 41.96 -28.41
N GLY A 153 -10.73 43.28 -28.40
CA GLY A 153 -11.95 44.09 -28.50
C GLY A 153 -12.76 43.80 -29.78
N GLY A 154 -14.05 44.13 -29.75
CA GLY A 154 -14.89 44.07 -30.94
C GLY A 154 -14.75 45.35 -31.80
N CYS A 155 -14.96 45.24 -33.11
CA CYS A 155 -14.87 46.38 -34.04
C CYS A 155 -16.05 47.38 -33.96
N LEU A 156 -17.10 47.06 -33.19
CA LEU A 156 -18.27 47.92 -32.99
C LEU A 156 -18.45 48.31 -31.53
N TRP A 157 -18.05 47.42 -30.60
CA TRP A 157 -18.17 47.59 -29.15
C TRP A 157 -17.31 46.54 -28.41
N GLY A 158 -17.04 46.77 -27.13
CA GLY A 158 -16.32 45.84 -26.25
C GLY A 158 -14.81 46.04 -26.27
N GLY A 159 -14.23 46.17 -25.08
CA GLY A 159 -12.78 46.30 -24.89
C GLY A 159 -12.07 44.95 -24.93
N ALA A 160 -10.75 45.01 -25.04
CA ALA A 160 -9.90 43.83 -24.89
C ALA A 160 -10.07 43.24 -23.47
N GLN A 161 -10.17 41.91 -23.39
CA GLN A 161 -10.17 41.18 -22.12
C GLN A 161 -8.82 40.51 -21.92
N GLN A 162 -8.24 40.70 -20.75
CA GLN A 162 -7.00 40.03 -20.36
C GLN A 162 -7.21 38.52 -20.26
N GLY A 163 -6.16 37.77 -20.58
CA GLY A 163 -6.11 36.33 -20.33
C GLY A 163 -6.13 36.04 -18.83
N GLY A 164 -6.73 34.91 -18.46
CA GLY A 164 -6.68 34.42 -17.09
C GLY A 164 -5.26 33.99 -16.73
N ASP A 165 -4.92 34.14 -15.45
CA ASP A 165 -3.72 33.54 -14.89
C ASP A 165 -3.90 32.02 -14.77
N GLY A 166 -2.80 31.28 -14.94
CA GLY A 166 -2.75 29.87 -14.60
C GLY A 166 -2.82 29.68 -13.09
N GLN A 167 -3.40 28.57 -12.65
CA GLN A 167 -3.47 28.25 -11.23
C GLN A 167 -2.15 27.66 -10.73
N ASP A 168 -1.84 27.95 -9.47
CA ASP A 168 -0.75 27.31 -8.75
C ASP A 168 -0.98 25.80 -8.64
N ALA A 169 0.10 25.04 -8.71
CA ALA A 169 0.05 23.61 -8.49
C ALA A 169 0.04 23.25 -7.00
N GLY A 170 -0.57 22.12 -6.68
CA GLY A 170 -0.53 21.56 -5.34
C GLY A 170 0.81 20.90 -5.00
N ASP A 171 1.16 20.92 -3.72
CA ASP A 171 2.29 20.17 -3.19
C ASP A 171 2.01 18.67 -3.17
N GLY A 172 3.06 17.86 -3.33
CA GLY A 172 3.00 16.42 -3.11
C GLY A 172 2.78 16.08 -1.63
N GLN A 173 2.04 15.01 -1.37
CA GLN A 173 1.78 14.57 0.01
C GLN A 173 2.96 13.79 0.59
N THR A 174 3.07 13.78 1.91
CA THR A 174 4.07 13.00 2.65
C THR A 174 3.92 11.50 2.39
N GLY A 175 5.06 10.80 2.25
CA GLY A 175 5.07 9.35 2.19
C GLY A 175 4.69 8.68 3.52
N GLY A 176 4.13 7.47 3.46
CA GLY A 176 3.80 6.70 4.66
C GLY A 176 5.04 6.32 5.46
N ALA A 177 4.93 6.24 6.77
CA ALA A 177 6.05 5.76 7.60
C ALA A 177 6.37 4.28 7.32
N GLY A 178 7.63 3.89 7.49
CA GLY A 178 8.01 2.47 7.55
C GLY A 178 7.37 1.78 8.75
N GLY A 179 7.09 0.49 8.62
CA GLY A 179 6.45 -0.27 9.70
C GLY A 179 7.41 -0.67 10.82
N VAL A 180 6.84 -1.22 11.88
CA VAL A 180 7.59 -1.83 12.98
C VAL A 180 7.56 -3.35 12.80
N VAL A 181 8.73 -3.98 12.78
CA VAL A 181 8.88 -5.43 12.72
C VAL A 181 9.43 -5.92 14.05
N ARG A 182 8.69 -6.80 14.71
CA ARG A 182 9.15 -7.53 15.90
C ARG A 182 9.40 -8.98 15.53
N LEU A 183 10.66 -9.39 15.50
CA LEU A 183 11.08 -10.74 15.16
C LEU A 183 11.37 -11.52 16.45
N GLU A 184 10.48 -12.44 16.82
CA GLU A 184 10.60 -13.36 17.96
C GLU A 184 11.13 -14.71 17.47
N VAL A 185 12.36 -15.07 17.83
CA VAL A 185 13.04 -16.28 17.34
C VAL A 185 13.84 -16.99 18.44
N PRO A 186 14.14 -18.30 18.32
CA PRO A 186 15.03 -18.99 19.25
C PRO A 186 16.43 -18.38 19.29
N ARG A 187 17.14 -18.63 20.39
CA ARG A 187 18.56 -18.25 20.54
C ARG A 187 19.44 -18.64 19.35
N GLN A 188 19.25 -19.82 18.77
CA GLN A 188 20.06 -20.37 17.68
C GLN A 188 19.64 -19.95 16.27
N PHE A 189 18.58 -19.15 16.13
CA PHE A 189 18.08 -18.74 14.81
C PHE A 189 19.08 -17.81 14.09
N PRO A 190 19.39 -18.06 12.80
CA PRO A 190 20.35 -17.29 12.01
C PRO A 190 19.73 -15.98 11.49
N VAL A 191 19.69 -14.95 12.34
CA VAL A 191 19.07 -13.65 12.02
C VAL A 191 19.78 -12.94 10.85
N GLU A 192 21.06 -13.24 10.62
CA GLU A 192 21.85 -12.72 9.49
C GLU A 192 21.30 -13.11 8.12
N GLN A 193 20.49 -14.17 8.05
CA GLN A 193 19.82 -14.63 6.83
C GLN A 193 18.50 -13.89 6.57
N VAL A 194 18.10 -13.00 7.48
CA VAL A 194 16.90 -12.18 7.37
C VAL A 194 17.29 -10.74 7.00
N LYS A 195 16.96 -10.35 5.77
CA LYS A 195 17.07 -8.97 5.29
C LYS A 195 15.76 -8.25 5.59
N VAL A 196 15.85 -7.04 6.14
CA VAL A 196 14.65 -6.26 6.51
C VAL A 196 14.68 -4.91 5.80
N ARG A 197 13.55 -4.54 5.19
CA ARG A 197 13.33 -3.26 4.52
C ARG A 197 12.23 -2.50 5.24
N LEU A 198 12.61 -1.38 5.84
CA LEU A 198 11.77 -0.57 6.73
C LEU A 198 11.74 0.90 6.28
N GLU A 199 12.11 1.15 5.03
CA GLU A 199 12.19 2.49 4.49
C GLU A 199 10.82 3.17 4.54
N GLY A 200 10.81 4.44 4.97
CA GLY A 200 9.67 5.31 4.78
C GLY A 200 9.35 5.44 3.28
N GLY A 201 8.07 5.56 2.96
CA GLY A 201 7.64 5.77 1.59
C GLY A 201 8.17 7.09 1.04
N ALA A 202 8.47 7.12 -0.27
CA ALA A 202 8.84 8.37 -0.93
C ALA A 202 7.69 9.39 -0.84
N GLY A 203 8.02 10.67 -0.79
CA GLY A 203 7.01 11.72 -0.90
C GLY A 203 6.41 11.79 -2.30
N GLY A 204 5.21 12.36 -2.38
CA GLY A 204 4.51 12.57 -3.65
C GLY A 204 5.23 13.56 -4.55
N ALA A 205 5.10 13.37 -5.86
CA ALA A 205 5.59 14.33 -6.84
C ALA A 205 4.81 15.66 -6.72
N PRO A 206 5.46 16.81 -6.98
CA PRO A 206 4.77 18.08 -7.07
C PRO A 206 3.81 18.11 -8.27
N GLY A 207 2.71 18.85 -8.13
CA GLY A 207 1.85 19.18 -9.26
C GLY A 207 2.55 20.10 -10.25
N LYS A 208 2.09 20.09 -11.50
CA LYS A 208 2.54 21.00 -12.55
C LYS A 208 1.77 22.32 -12.48
N PRO A 209 2.45 23.48 -12.64
CA PRO A 209 1.76 24.77 -12.68
C PRO A 209 0.85 24.87 -13.92
N GLY A 210 -0.28 25.56 -13.75
CA GLY A 210 -1.12 25.96 -14.87
C GLY A 210 -0.43 27.03 -15.70
N LYS A 211 -0.59 26.98 -17.02
CA LYS A 211 -0.03 27.96 -17.94
C LYS A 211 -0.87 29.22 -17.97
N ALA A 212 -0.23 30.35 -18.22
CA ALA A 212 -0.87 31.61 -18.51
C ALA A 212 -1.81 31.49 -19.71
N GLY A 213 -2.97 32.15 -19.62
CA GLY A 213 -3.81 32.40 -20.78
C GLY A 213 -3.05 33.20 -21.83
N ALA A 214 -3.02 32.71 -23.07
CA ALA A 214 -2.30 33.36 -24.14
C ALA A 214 -2.83 34.78 -24.41
N ARG A 215 -1.95 35.71 -24.78
CA ARG A 215 -2.34 37.05 -25.28
C ARG A 215 -3.18 36.90 -26.54
N SER A 216 -4.09 37.85 -26.77
CA SER A 216 -4.75 37.96 -28.06
C SER A 216 -3.93 38.86 -28.98
N GLY A 217 -3.94 38.57 -30.27
CA GLY A 217 -3.40 39.49 -31.27
C GLY A 217 -4.22 40.77 -31.34
N GLU A 218 -3.62 41.79 -31.94
CA GLU A 218 -4.33 42.96 -32.43
C GLU A 218 -5.31 42.53 -33.53
N LYS A 219 -6.51 43.09 -33.55
CA LYS A 219 -7.53 42.77 -34.54
C LYS A 219 -7.71 43.93 -35.50
N GLY A 220 -7.50 43.67 -36.79
CA GLY A 220 -7.77 44.64 -37.85
C GLY A 220 -9.27 44.81 -38.09
N CYS A 221 -9.74 46.06 -38.00
CA CYS A 221 -11.06 46.49 -38.43
C CYS A 221 -10.94 47.28 -39.74
N LEU A 222 -12.06 47.58 -40.41
CA LEU A 222 -12.07 48.11 -41.79
C LEU A 222 -11.22 49.37 -42.01
N LEU A 223 -11.13 50.24 -40.99
CA LEU A 223 -10.45 51.55 -41.06
C LEU A 223 -9.45 51.78 -39.91
N TYR A 224 -9.34 50.86 -38.96
CA TYR A 224 -8.53 50.99 -37.75
C TYR A 224 -8.26 49.62 -37.14
N SER A 225 -7.46 49.53 -36.09
CA SER A 225 -7.21 48.30 -35.35
C SER A 225 -7.55 48.45 -33.87
N VAL A 226 -7.86 47.31 -33.24
CA VAL A 226 -8.09 47.24 -31.79
C VAL A 226 -7.03 46.38 -31.13
N ASP A 227 -6.47 46.90 -30.06
CA ASP A 227 -5.47 46.23 -29.26
C ASP A 227 -5.98 44.87 -28.76
N GLY A 228 -5.04 43.92 -28.68
CA GLY A 228 -5.28 42.63 -28.07
C GLY A 228 -5.24 42.70 -26.54
N GLY A 229 -5.94 41.76 -25.89
CA GLY A 229 -5.83 41.54 -24.46
C GLY A 229 -4.46 40.96 -24.09
N LYS A 230 -3.91 41.42 -22.97
CA LYS A 230 -2.63 40.92 -22.43
C LYS A 230 -2.77 39.46 -22.00
N ALA A 231 -1.65 38.72 -22.00
CA ALA A 231 -1.59 37.39 -21.41
C ALA A 231 -1.82 37.45 -19.89
N GLY A 232 -2.18 36.31 -19.30
CA GLY A 232 -2.09 36.10 -17.86
C GLY A 232 -0.66 35.80 -17.41
N HIS A 233 -0.53 35.35 -16.17
CA HIS A 233 0.70 34.85 -15.57
C HIS A 233 0.64 33.33 -15.40
N ASP A 234 1.80 32.68 -15.46
CA ASP A 234 1.91 31.25 -15.13
C ASP A 234 1.70 31.06 -13.62
N GLY A 235 1.10 29.93 -13.25
CA GLY A 235 0.99 29.54 -11.85
C GLY A 235 2.34 29.14 -11.24
N GLY A 236 2.41 29.14 -9.92
CA GLY A 236 3.53 28.62 -9.14
C GLY A 236 3.61 27.09 -9.20
N ALA A 237 4.84 26.56 -9.22
CA ALA A 237 5.08 25.12 -9.12
C ALA A 237 4.88 24.63 -7.67
N GLY A 238 4.33 23.43 -7.53
CA GLY A 238 4.23 22.76 -6.24
C GLY A 238 5.58 22.24 -5.75
N LYS A 239 5.64 21.85 -4.48
CA LYS A 239 6.81 21.25 -3.84
C LYS A 239 6.66 19.73 -3.73
N PRO A 240 7.75 18.96 -3.83
CA PRO A 240 7.72 17.54 -3.56
C PRO A 240 7.36 17.28 -2.09
N GLY A 241 6.60 16.23 -1.85
CA GLY A 241 6.28 15.80 -0.49
C GLY A 241 7.53 15.29 0.24
N PRO A 242 7.58 15.41 1.57
CA PRO A 242 8.65 14.78 2.35
C PRO A 242 8.50 13.26 2.33
N SER A 243 9.62 12.55 2.49
CA SER A 243 9.60 11.10 2.68
C SER A 243 9.07 10.75 4.07
N GLY A 244 8.46 9.57 4.19
CA GLY A 244 7.98 9.05 5.46
C GLY A 244 9.11 8.75 6.44
N ALA A 245 8.77 8.68 7.73
CA ALA A 245 9.72 8.26 8.75
C ALA A 245 10.20 6.81 8.52
N GLN A 246 11.43 6.52 8.91
CA GLN A 246 11.98 5.16 8.88
C GLN A 246 11.28 4.28 9.90
N GLY A 247 11.10 3.00 9.57
CA GLY A 247 10.57 1.99 10.48
C GLY A 247 11.60 1.47 11.48
N ARG A 248 11.22 0.46 12.27
CA ARG A 248 12.09 -0.12 13.30
C ARG A 248 12.03 -1.64 13.30
N LEU A 249 13.18 -2.27 13.54
CA LEU A 249 13.32 -3.71 13.76
C LEU A 249 13.63 -3.97 15.24
N ASP A 250 12.79 -4.77 15.89
CA ASP A 250 12.98 -5.25 17.25
C ASP A 250 13.19 -6.77 17.21
N VAL A 251 14.39 -7.25 17.56
CA VAL A 251 14.69 -8.69 17.61
C VAL A 251 14.61 -9.18 19.05
N VAL A 252 13.75 -10.16 19.30
CA VAL A 252 13.55 -10.79 20.61
C VAL A 252 13.94 -12.25 20.50
N ARG A 253 14.94 -12.66 21.29
CA ARG A 253 15.35 -14.06 21.36
C ARG A 253 14.74 -14.73 22.59
N PHE A 254 14.20 -15.94 22.42
CA PHE A 254 13.72 -16.80 23.52
C PHE A 254 14.52 -18.11 23.60
#